data_AF-A0A530BT54-F1
#
_entry.id   AF-A0A530BT54-F1
#
_cell.length_a   1.000
_cell.length_b   1.000
_cell.length_c   1.000
_cell.angle_alpha   90.00
_cell.angle_beta   90.00
_cell.angle_gamma   90.00
#
_symmetry.space_group_name_H-M   'P 1'
#
loop_
_entity.id
_entity.type
_entity.pdbx_description
1 polymer ?
#
loop_
_entity_poly.entity_id
_entity_poly.type
_entity_poly.pdbx_seq_one_letter_code
_entity_poly.pdbx_strand_id
1 'polypeptide(L)' 'MQIKDVLLASGNGAFFYDDQAAIRSGATQDGFIYVGEPITPGFTSLRIPASSLSVGLVLTDDTVVWGDMMGVQYSGAG' A
#
# COMPACT_ATOMS: atom_id res chain seq x y z
N MET A 1 -13.92 -24.90 14.70
CA MET A 1 -12.89 -24.01 14.14
C MET A 1 -13.17 -22.60 14.62
N GLN A 2 -12.24 -21.99 15.36
CA GLN A 2 -12.32 -20.63 15.91
C GLN A 2 -10.95 -19.95 15.81
N ILE A 3 -10.91 -18.62 15.73
CA ILE A 3 -9.67 -17.83 15.79
C ILE A 3 -9.30 -17.63 17.26
N LYS A 4 -8.05 -17.93 17.63
CA LYS A 4 -7.54 -17.76 19.00
C LYS A 4 -6.51 -16.63 19.15
N ASP A 5 -5.87 -16.22 18.05
CA ASP A 5 -4.89 -15.13 18.06
C ASP A 5 -4.77 -14.48 16.66
N VAL A 6 -4.18 -13.28 16.61
CA VAL A 6 -3.94 -12.50 15.39
C VAL A 6 -2.49 -12.03 15.33
N LEU A 7 -1.81 -12.36 14.24
CA LEU A 7 -0.46 -11.90 13.93
C LEU A 7 -0.53 -10.73 12.94
N LEU A 8 0.25 -9.68 13.19
CA LEU A 8 0.41 -8.54 12.29
C LEU A 8 1.87 -8.42 11.88
N ALA A 9 2.13 -8.34 10.58
CA ALA A 9 3.47 -8.11 10.04
C ALA A 9 3.43 -7.01 8.97
N SER A 10 4.35 -6.05 9.06
CA SER A 10 4.57 -5.07 8.00
C SER A 10 5.19 -5.75 6.78
N GLY A 11 4.72 -5.40 5.59
CA GLY A 11 5.33 -5.84 4.34
C GLY A 11 5.41 -4.73 3.30
N ASN A 12 6.03 -5.05 2.17
CA ASN A 12 6.10 -4.16 1.02
C ASN A 12 5.14 -4.68 -0.05
N GLY A 13 4.49 -3.76 -0.76
CA GLY A 13 3.82 -4.07 -2.00
C GLY A 13 4.83 -4.32 -3.13
N ALA A 14 4.36 -4.94 -4.21
CA ALA A 14 5.19 -5.23 -5.38
C ALA A 14 5.41 -4.00 -6.30
N PHE A 15 4.85 -2.84 -5.94
CA PHE A 15 4.90 -1.62 -6.74
C PHE A 15 4.86 -0.36 -5.85
N PHE A 16 4.32 0.74 -6.38
CA PHE A 16 4.28 2.05 -5.74
C PHE A 16 2.84 2.55 -5.64
N TYR A 17 2.58 3.40 -4.65
CA TYR A 17 1.43 4.30 -4.70
C TYR A 17 1.86 5.56 -5.43
N ASP A 18 1.13 5.90 -6.49
CA ASP A 18 1.37 7.06 -7.34
C ASP A 18 0.21 8.05 -7.19
N ASP A 19 0.53 9.33 -7.03
CA ASP A 19 -0.46 10.40 -6.96
C ASP A 19 -1.04 10.65 -8.36
N GLN A 20 -2.18 10.03 -8.63
CA GLN A 20 -2.81 10.11 -9.95
C GLN A 20 -3.23 11.54 -10.30
N ALA A 21 -3.65 12.34 -9.31
CA ALA A 21 -4.11 13.70 -9.54
C ALA A 21 -2.93 14.58 -10.01
N ALA A 22 -1.80 14.53 -9.30
CA ALA A 22 -0.58 15.24 -9.68
C ALA A 22 -0.04 14.80 -11.05
N ILE A 23 -0.03 13.48 -11.33
CA ILE A 23 0.40 12.95 -12.62
C ILE A 23 -0.50 13.47 -13.75
N ARG A 24 -1.83 13.45 -13.56
CA ARG A 24 -2.78 14.00 -14.55
C ARG A 24 -2.68 15.51 -14.71
N SER A 25 -2.25 16.22 -13.67
CA SER A 25 -1.97 17.66 -13.72
C SER A 25 -0.63 18.01 -14.38
N GLY A 26 0.11 17.02 -14.88
CA GLY A 26 1.33 17.24 -15.66
C GLY A 26 2.63 17.15 -14.87
N ALA A 27 2.64 16.41 -13.74
CA ALA A 27 3.89 16.13 -13.03
C ALA A 27 4.94 15.52 -13.97
N THR A 28 6.18 15.99 -13.86
CA THR A 28 7.29 15.56 -14.71
C THR A 28 8.01 14.38 -14.10
N GLN A 29 8.46 13.43 -14.92
CA GLN A 29 9.34 12.34 -14.48
C GLN A 29 10.81 12.78 -14.48
N ASP A 30 11.53 12.40 -13.43
CA ASP A 30 13.00 12.43 -13.38
C ASP A 30 13.50 11.01 -13.11
N GLY A 31 13.94 10.34 -14.17
CA GLY A 31 14.23 8.91 -14.13
C GLY A 31 13.01 8.09 -13.68
N PHE A 32 13.08 7.50 -12.49
CA PHE A 32 12.04 6.64 -11.94
C PHE A 32 11.05 7.37 -11.00
N ILE A 33 11.35 8.61 -10.60
CA ILE A 33 10.49 9.40 -9.70
C ILE A 33 9.66 10.41 -10.50
N TYR A 34 8.58 10.88 -9.88
CA TYR A 34 7.87 12.08 -10.32
C TYR A 34 8.29 13.26 -9.44
N VAL A 35 8.49 14.43 -10.06
CA VAL A 35 8.91 15.66 -9.41
C VAL A 35 7.74 16.64 -9.36
N GLY A 36 7.56 17.27 -8.19
CA GLY A 36 6.48 18.21 -7.91
C GLY A 36 5.85 17.96 -6.55
N GLU A 37 4.80 18.72 -6.25
CA GLU A 37 4.06 18.63 -4.99
C GLU A 37 2.84 17.70 -5.14
N PRO A 38 2.60 16.80 -4.16
CA PRO A 38 1.41 15.94 -4.16
C PRO A 38 0.12 16.74 -4.05
N ILE A 39 -0.90 16.25 -4.74
CA ILE A 39 -2.27 16.79 -4.75
C ILE A 39 -3.19 15.89 -3.92
N THR A 40 -3.01 14.56 -3.95
CA THR A 40 -3.84 13.61 -3.20
C THR A 40 -3.49 13.64 -1.71
N PRO A 41 -4.47 13.83 -0.80
CA PRO A 41 -4.22 13.85 0.64
C PRO A 41 -3.54 12.57 1.15
N GLY A 42 -2.54 12.74 2.01
CA GLY A 42 -1.77 11.64 2.61
C GLY A 42 -0.52 11.23 1.82
N PHE A 43 -0.34 11.73 0.60
CA PHE A 43 0.92 11.56 -0.13
C PHE A 43 1.98 12.55 0.37
N THR A 44 3.19 12.06 0.62
CA THR A 44 4.36 12.87 0.98
C THR A 44 5.31 13.11 -0.20
N SER A 45 5.15 12.32 -1.27
CA SER A 45 5.80 12.49 -2.57
C SER A 45 4.89 11.91 -3.65
N LEU A 46 5.10 12.29 -4.91
CA LEU A 46 4.25 11.87 -6.03
C LEU A 46 4.28 10.36 -6.32
N ARG A 47 5.35 9.69 -5.86
CA ARG A 47 5.53 8.24 -5.87
C ARG A 47 6.06 7.84 -4.51
N ILE A 48 5.39 6.90 -3.84
CA ILE A 48 5.82 6.32 -2.56
C ILE A 48 5.85 4.79 -2.66
N PRO A 49 6.79 4.10 -1.98
CA PRO A 49 6.79 2.64 -1.93
C PRO A 49 5.45 2.12 -1.43
N ALA A 50 4.86 1.13 -2.12
CA ALA A 50 3.64 0.52 -1.62
C ALA A 50 3.96 -0.31 -0.35
N SER A 51 3.08 -0.23 0.64
CA SER A 51 3.19 -0.98 1.89
C SER A 51 2.02 -1.96 2.04
N SER A 52 2.28 -3.12 2.63
CA SER A 52 1.27 -4.10 3.03
C SER A 52 1.20 -4.26 4.54
N LEU A 53 0.03 -4.68 5.02
CA LEU A 53 -0.13 -5.23 6.35
C LEU A 53 -0.58 -6.68 6.19
N SER A 54 0.32 -7.60 6.48
CA SER A 54 0.00 -9.01 6.50
C SER A 54 -0.69 -9.39 7.80
N VAL A 55 -1.76 -10.17 7.67
CA VAL A 55 -2.61 -10.61 8.77
C VAL A 55 -2.63 -12.13 8.79
N GLY A 56 -2.13 -12.70 9.89
CA GLY A 56 -2.23 -14.12 10.20
C GLY A 56 -3.33 -14.36 11.23
N LEU A 57 -4.29 -15.23 10.95
CA LEU A 57 -5.29 -15.67 11.92
C LEU A 57 -4.87 -17.04 12.44
N VAL A 58 -4.53 -17.13 13.72
CA VAL A 58 -4.16 -18.39 14.38
C VAL A 58 -5.41 -19.10 14.83
N LEU A 59 -5.61 -20.33 14.38
CA LEU A 59 -6.78 -21.14 14.69
C LEU A 59 -6.55 -22.02 15.92
N THR A 60 -7.63 -22.55 16.48
CA THR A 60 -7.59 -23.44 17.65
C THR A 60 -6.78 -24.73 17.45
N ASP A 61 -6.52 -25.15 16.21
CA ASP A 61 -5.71 -26.32 15.84
C ASP A 61 -4.26 -25.97 15.45
N ASP A 62 -3.81 -24.74 15.77
CA ASP A 62 -2.49 -24.19 15.45
C ASP A 62 -2.24 -23.89 13.97
N THR A 63 -3.22 -24.10 13.08
CA THR A 63 -3.15 -23.61 11.70
C THR A 63 -3.12 -22.09 11.69
N VAL A 64 -2.28 -21.50 10.83
CA VAL A 64 -2.29 -20.06 10.55
C VAL A 64 -2.77 -19.84 9.13
N VAL A 65 -3.90 -19.16 8.97
CA VAL A 65 -4.37 -18.68 7.67
C VAL A 65 -3.88 -17.25 7.45
N TRP A 66 -3.43 -16.95 6.24
CA TRP A 66 -2.70 -15.71 5.94
C TRP A 66 -3.36 -14.92 4.82
N GLY A 67 -3.38 -13.59 4.97
CA GLY A 67 -3.80 -12.67 3.92
C GLY A 67 -3.11 -11.32 4.06
N ASP A 68 -2.93 -10.62 2.94
CA ASP A 68 -2.26 -9.33 2.89
C ASP A 68 -3.25 -8.21 2.57
N MET A 69 -3.32 -7.19 3.44
CA MET A 69 -4.03 -5.95 3.14
C MET A 69 -3.19 -5.11 2.17
N MET A 70 -3.79 -4.75 1.04
CA MET A 70 -3.13 -4.01 -0.04
C MET A 70 -4.02 -2.92 -0.64
N GLY A 71 -3.39 -1.84 -1.09
CA GLY A 71 -4.00 -0.81 -1.93
C GLY A 71 -3.63 -0.97 -3.41
N VAL A 72 -4.37 -0.29 -4.29
CA VAL A 72 -4.03 -0.19 -5.72
C VAL A 72 -3.00 0.92 -5.96
N GLN A 73 -2.34 0.92 -7.13
CA GLN A 73 -1.33 1.93 -7.50
C GLN A 73 -1.84 3.36 -7.30
N TYR A 74 -3.05 3.65 -7.77
CA TYR A 74 -3.67 4.97 -7.62
C TYR A 74 -4.58 5.02 -6.40
N SER A 75 -4.03 4.64 -5.24
CA SER A 75 -4.76 4.68 -3.96
C SER A 75 -5.17 6.11 -3.64
N GLY A 76 -6.42 6.30 -3.19
CA GLY A 76 -6.98 7.62 -2.91
C GLY A 76 -7.40 8.42 -4.16
N ALA A 77 -7.30 7.83 -5.36
CA ALA A 77 -7.82 8.45 -6.58
C ALA A 77 -9.36 8.45 -6.59
N GLY A 78 -9.94 9.60 -6.91
CA GLY A 78 -11.37 9.90 -6.96
C GLY A 78 -11.61 11.37 -7.21
#